data_AF-A0A7S0MT79-F1
#
_entry.id   AF-A0A7S0MT79-F1
#
_cell.length_a   1.000
_cell.length_b   1.000
_cell.length_c   1.000
_cell.angle_alpha   90.00
_cell.angle_beta   90.00
_cell.angle_gamma   90.00
#
_symmetry.space_group_name_H-M   'P 1'
#
loop_
_entity.id
_entity.type
_entity.pdbx_description
1 polymer ?
#
loop_
_entity_poly.entity_id
_entity_poly.type
_entity_poly.pdbx_seq_one_letter_code
_entity_poly.pdbx_strand_id
1 'polypeptide(L)'
;RTLVDRLEEMRPSLDDSTLEQLDAFALSVAQIPVNQYDPLYLVDCLDKATDLRAAICSGLEGGMRNDAPDSAIAMRQHWRLCDIGLEEFVSGLIHRITSSLAEAGAKINYSADWDGWVYCPWALALALQHVKLSRWQVLECATVVRELEAWAAEDGFGKEPPLALRMQASVERAARLAETCSSQVQKTMGGRAAELAERMGVPEETVKAFEADCQNPLMYELA
;
A
#
# COMPACT_ATOMS: atom_id res chain seq x y z
N ARG A 1 5.43 17.05 11.05
CA ARG A 1 4.99 15.92 11.89
C ARG A 1 5.18 14.65 11.08
N THR A 2 5.69 13.59 11.70
CA THR A 2 5.89 12.30 11.02
C THR A 2 4.56 11.55 10.90
N LEU A 3 4.52 10.46 10.12
CA LEU A 3 3.36 9.55 10.09
C LEU A 3 3.12 8.91 11.46
N VAL A 4 4.19 8.44 12.12
CA VAL A 4 4.11 7.81 13.44
C VAL A 4 3.54 8.78 14.47
N ASP A 5 3.97 10.05 14.48
CA ASP A 5 3.39 11.06 15.39
C ASP A 5 1.88 11.21 15.22
N ARG A 6 1.37 11.15 13.97
CA ARG A 6 -0.06 11.24 13.68
C ARG A 6 -0.82 10.00 14.15
N LEU A 7 -0.25 8.82 13.95
CA LEU A 7 -0.83 7.55 14.41
C LEU A 7 -0.86 7.46 15.94
N GLU A 8 0.17 7.95 16.63
CA GLU A 8 0.23 8.01 18.09
C GLU A 8 -0.90 8.87 18.69
N GLU A 9 -1.28 9.96 18.02
CA GLU A 9 -2.42 10.78 18.42
C GLU A 9 -3.77 10.04 18.33
N MET A 10 -3.86 8.93 17.55
CA MET A 10 -5.06 8.10 17.47
C MET A 10 -5.21 7.10 18.61
N ARG A 11 -4.16 6.81 19.37
CA ARG A 11 -4.16 5.78 20.42
C ARG A 11 -5.41 5.75 21.31
N PRO A 12 -5.95 6.88 21.80
CA PRO A 12 -7.13 6.86 22.67
C PRO A 12 -8.41 6.31 22.00
N SER A 13 -8.43 6.18 20.68
CA SER A 13 -9.56 5.70 19.89
C SER A 13 -9.41 4.28 19.36
N LEU A 14 -8.25 3.66 19.55
CA LEU A 14 -7.93 2.32 19.06
C LEU A 14 -8.29 1.26 20.10
N ASP A 15 -8.61 0.05 19.63
CA ASP A 15 -8.72 -1.13 20.50
C ASP A 15 -7.34 -1.74 20.77
N ASP A 16 -7.28 -2.66 21.75
CA ASP A 16 -6.01 -3.28 22.17
C ASP A 16 -5.28 -3.97 21.00
N SER A 17 -6.04 -4.63 20.11
CA SER A 17 -5.47 -5.29 18.93
C SER A 17 -4.81 -4.30 17.96
N THR A 18 -5.46 -3.16 17.68
CA THR A 18 -4.90 -2.15 16.77
C THR A 18 -3.75 -1.39 17.42
N LEU A 19 -3.75 -1.24 18.75
CA LEU A 19 -2.62 -0.69 19.50
C LEU A 19 -1.38 -1.58 19.38
N GLU A 20 -1.52 -2.91 19.48
CA GLU A 20 -0.42 -3.85 19.27
C GLU A 20 0.15 -3.76 17.84
N GLN A 21 -0.72 -3.63 16.82
CA GLN A 21 -0.31 -3.43 15.44
C GLN A 21 0.41 -2.10 15.24
N LEU A 22 -0.05 -1.02 15.88
CA LEU A 22 0.62 0.28 15.85
C LEU A 22 2.01 0.19 16.46
N ASP A 23 2.15 -0.46 17.62
CA ASP A 23 3.44 -0.62 18.29
C ASP A 23 4.41 -1.45 17.45
N ALA A 24 3.93 -2.54 16.85
CA ALA A 24 4.72 -3.36 15.93
C ALA A 24 5.20 -2.56 14.72
N PHE A 25 4.30 -1.77 14.10
CA PHE A 25 4.61 -0.90 12.97
C PHE A 25 5.62 0.20 13.35
N ALA A 26 5.42 0.89 14.47
CA ALA A 26 6.33 1.94 14.93
C ALA A 26 7.76 1.39 15.16
N LEU A 27 7.86 0.18 15.73
CA LEU A 27 9.13 -0.53 15.90
C LEU A 27 9.79 -0.87 14.56
N SER A 28 9.05 -1.38 13.57
CA SER A 28 9.62 -1.69 12.25
C SER A 28 10.08 -0.43 11.50
N VAL A 29 9.30 0.66 11.57
CA VAL A 29 9.67 1.95 10.97
C VAL A 29 10.99 2.47 11.54
N ALA A 30 11.20 2.35 12.85
CA ALA A 30 12.44 2.78 13.50
C ALA A 30 13.69 2.00 13.03
N GLN A 31 13.51 0.79 12.49
CA GLN A 31 14.61 -0.03 11.95
C GLN A 31 14.96 0.29 10.50
N ILE A 32 14.09 1.00 9.75
CA ILE A 32 14.33 1.30 8.33
C ILE A 32 15.65 2.03 8.08
N PRO A 33 16.06 3.07 8.85
CA PRO A 33 17.33 3.76 8.57
C PRO A 33 18.56 2.84 8.70
N VAL A 34 18.47 1.81 9.55
CA VAL A 34 19.55 0.83 9.77
C VAL A 34 19.55 -0.22 8.66
N ASN A 35 18.36 -0.68 8.27
CA ASN A 35 18.16 -1.80 7.34
C ASN A 35 17.63 -1.35 5.98
N GLN A 36 17.99 -0.13 5.55
CA GLN A 36 17.36 0.57 4.42
C GLN A 36 17.42 -0.16 3.07
N TYR A 37 18.32 -1.13 2.92
CA TYR A 37 18.51 -1.92 1.71
C TYR A 37 18.22 -3.40 1.90
N ASP A 38 17.86 -3.84 3.11
CA ASP A 38 17.55 -5.23 3.39
C ASP A 38 16.09 -5.52 3.02
N PRO A 39 15.84 -6.30 1.95
CA PRO A 39 14.48 -6.57 1.50
C PRO A 39 13.62 -7.24 2.57
N LEU A 40 14.21 -8.04 3.46
CA LEU A 40 13.47 -8.75 4.50
C LEU A 40 12.84 -7.77 5.50
N TYR A 41 13.61 -6.77 5.95
CA TYR A 41 13.10 -5.74 6.86
C TYR A 41 12.10 -4.82 6.18
N LEU A 42 12.31 -4.49 4.90
CA LEU A 42 11.36 -3.66 4.14
C LEU A 42 10.03 -4.39 3.97
N VAL A 43 10.05 -5.69 3.70
CA VAL A 43 8.86 -6.53 3.55
C VAL A 43 8.15 -6.78 4.89
N ASP A 44 8.87 -6.99 6.00
CA ASP A 44 8.28 -7.05 7.35
C ASP A 44 7.59 -5.72 7.73
N CYS A 45 8.23 -4.59 7.39
CA CYS A 45 7.62 -3.29 7.63
C CYS A 45 6.37 -3.06 6.75
N LEU A 46 6.40 -3.53 5.49
CA LEU A 46 5.26 -3.50 4.60
C LEU A 46 4.09 -4.32 5.17
N ASP A 47 4.36 -5.53 5.66
CA ASP A 47 3.37 -6.42 6.28
C ASP A 47 2.66 -5.75 7.46
N LYS A 48 3.44 -5.18 8.40
CA LYS A 48 2.91 -4.44 9.55
C LYS A 48 2.12 -3.19 9.15
N ALA A 49 2.56 -2.49 8.10
CA ALA A 49 1.83 -1.36 7.56
C ALA A 49 0.49 -1.80 6.93
N THR A 50 0.48 -2.94 6.25
CA THR A 50 -0.72 -3.55 5.66
C THR A 50 -1.74 -3.92 6.74
N ASP A 51 -1.29 -4.57 7.82
CA ASP A 51 -2.15 -4.96 8.95
C ASP A 51 -2.76 -3.74 9.65
N LEU A 52 -1.93 -2.75 10.01
CA LEU A 52 -2.40 -1.54 10.66
C LEU A 52 -3.39 -0.77 9.78
N ARG A 53 -3.10 -0.64 8.49
CA ARG A 53 -4.02 0.01 7.54
C ARG A 53 -5.33 -0.77 7.43
N ALA A 54 -5.29 -2.11 7.39
CA ALA A 54 -6.50 -2.92 7.35
C ALA A 54 -7.41 -2.69 8.58
N ALA A 55 -6.82 -2.60 9.78
CA ALA A 55 -7.56 -2.28 11.00
C ALA A 55 -8.17 -0.87 10.95
N ILE A 56 -7.42 0.13 10.51
CA ILE A 56 -7.91 1.50 10.33
C ILE A 56 -9.06 1.55 9.31
N CYS A 57 -8.88 0.92 8.14
CA CYS A 57 -9.92 0.83 7.12
C CYS A 57 -11.18 0.14 7.65
N SER A 58 -11.05 -0.90 8.46
CA SER A 58 -12.18 -1.60 9.09
C SER A 58 -12.92 -0.69 10.07
N GLY A 59 -12.21 0.04 10.94
CA GLY A 59 -12.85 1.02 11.83
C GLY A 59 -13.55 2.17 11.09
N LEU A 60 -13.10 2.50 9.88
CA LEU A 60 -13.74 3.49 9.02
C LEU A 60 -14.98 2.99 8.27
N GLU A 61 -15.26 1.68 8.22
CA GLU A 61 -16.44 1.11 7.55
C GLU A 61 -17.75 1.49 8.25
N GLY A 62 -17.74 1.55 9.58
CA GLY A 62 -18.92 1.92 10.36
C GLY A 62 -19.28 3.39 10.14
N GLY A 63 -20.53 3.72 9.80
CA GLY A 63 -20.96 5.12 9.61
C GLY A 63 -20.95 5.95 10.90
N MET A 64 -20.92 7.28 10.77
CA MET A 64 -21.23 8.17 11.90
C MET A 64 -22.73 8.45 11.96
N ARG A 65 -23.25 8.64 13.16
CA ARG A 65 -24.62 9.14 13.35
C ARG A 65 -24.68 10.62 12.99
N ASN A 66 -25.84 11.10 12.57
CA ASN A 66 -26.05 12.51 12.20
C ASN A 66 -25.91 13.47 13.40
N ASP A 67 -25.99 12.97 14.63
CA ASP A 67 -25.83 13.70 15.88
C ASP A 67 -24.43 13.54 16.52
N ALA A 68 -23.45 13.08 15.75
CA ALA A 68 -22.08 12.93 16.23
C ALA A 68 -21.49 14.29 16.66
N PRO A 69 -20.84 14.39 17.83
CA PRO A 69 -20.18 15.62 18.26
C PRO A 69 -18.99 15.95 17.36
N ASP A 70 -18.61 17.23 17.29
CA ASP A 70 -17.48 17.71 16.48
C ASP A 70 -16.17 16.97 16.79
N SER A 71 -15.96 16.55 18.04
CA SER A 71 -14.80 15.76 18.44
C SER A 71 -14.75 14.37 17.80
N ALA A 72 -15.90 13.72 17.61
CA ALA A 72 -15.99 12.44 16.92
C ALA A 72 -15.78 12.61 15.40
N ILE A 73 -16.30 13.70 14.82
CA ILE A 73 -16.06 14.06 13.42
C ILE A 73 -14.57 14.32 13.18
N ALA A 74 -13.93 15.11 14.04
CA ALA A 74 -12.51 15.42 13.98
C ALA A 74 -11.66 14.16 14.13
N MET A 75 -11.98 13.27 15.08
CA MET A 75 -11.28 12.00 15.22
C MET A 75 -11.42 11.15 13.95
N ARG A 76 -12.61 11.07 13.36
CA ARG A 76 -12.79 10.32 12.11
C ARG A 76 -12.01 10.92 10.93
N GLN A 77 -11.91 12.24 10.85
CA GLN A 77 -11.04 12.89 9.86
C GLN A 77 -9.58 12.52 10.10
N HIS A 78 -9.15 12.48 11.36
CA HIS A 78 -7.80 12.05 11.74
C HIS A 78 -7.50 10.61 11.32
N TRP A 79 -8.46 9.69 11.51
CA TRP A 79 -8.36 8.31 11.00
C TRP A 79 -8.16 8.24 9.48
N ARG A 80 -8.91 9.05 8.71
CA ARG A 80 -8.75 9.12 7.25
C ARG A 80 -7.39 9.67 6.84
N LEU A 81 -6.88 10.69 7.53
CA LEU A 81 -5.56 11.24 7.27
C LEU A 81 -4.45 10.22 7.57
N CYS A 82 -4.64 9.36 8.56
CA CYS A 82 -3.71 8.29 8.87
C CYS A 82 -3.77 7.14 7.85
N ASP A 83 -4.95 6.78 7.35
CA ASP A 83 -5.10 5.84 6.23
C ASP A 83 -4.37 6.32 4.96
N ILE A 84 -4.59 7.58 4.57
CA ILE A 84 -3.87 8.20 3.44
C ILE A 84 -2.36 8.22 3.69
N GLY A 85 -1.94 8.61 4.90
CA GLY A 85 -0.52 8.65 5.25
C GLY A 85 0.15 7.26 5.22
N LEU A 86 -0.58 6.20 5.59
CA LEU A 86 -0.10 4.82 5.45
C LEU A 86 0.02 4.41 3.99
N GLU A 87 -0.95 4.78 3.15
CA GLU A 87 -0.90 4.50 1.71
C GLU A 87 0.31 5.18 1.03
N GLU A 88 0.58 6.44 1.35
CA GLU A 88 1.78 7.18 0.89
C GLU A 88 3.08 6.52 1.36
N PHE A 89 3.14 6.13 2.63
CA PHE A 89 4.30 5.48 3.21
C PHE A 89 4.59 4.12 2.55
N VAL A 90 3.54 3.32 2.34
CA VAL A 90 3.61 2.01 1.69
C VAL A 90 4.09 2.13 0.25
N SER A 91 3.63 3.14 -0.49
CA SER A 91 4.15 3.42 -1.83
C SER A 91 5.66 3.64 -1.82
N GLY A 92 6.16 4.45 -0.88
CA GLY A 92 7.60 4.66 -0.71
C GLY A 92 8.36 3.40 -0.31
N LEU A 93 7.75 2.48 0.46
CA LEU A 93 8.35 1.18 0.78
C LEU A 93 8.42 0.28 -0.45
N ILE A 94 7.32 0.16 -1.21
CA ILE A 94 7.27 -0.66 -2.42
C ILE A 94 8.32 -0.18 -3.42
N HIS A 95 8.44 1.12 -3.65
CA HIS A 95 9.47 1.70 -4.51
C HIS A 95 10.89 1.26 -4.11
N ARG A 96 11.18 1.22 -2.81
CA ARG A 96 12.50 0.77 -2.31
C ARG A 96 12.69 -0.73 -2.50
N ILE A 97 11.65 -1.52 -2.27
CA ILE A 97 11.67 -2.97 -2.47
C ILE A 97 11.92 -3.27 -3.96
N THR A 98 11.14 -2.68 -4.87
CA THR A 98 11.28 -2.89 -6.31
C THR A 98 12.64 -2.40 -6.83
N SER A 99 13.13 -1.25 -6.35
CA SER A 99 14.46 -0.74 -6.70
C SER A 99 15.57 -1.67 -6.22
N SER A 100 15.51 -2.16 -4.98
CA SER A 100 16.50 -3.10 -4.43
C SER A 100 16.50 -4.42 -5.22
N LEU A 101 15.31 -4.93 -5.55
CA LEU A 101 15.14 -6.12 -6.40
C LEU A 101 15.67 -5.91 -7.82
N ALA A 102 15.44 -4.76 -8.44
CA ALA A 102 15.95 -4.44 -9.77
C ALA A 102 17.48 -4.34 -9.79
N GLU A 103 18.08 -3.68 -8.80
CA GLU A 103 19.54 -3.58 -8.66
C GLU A 103 20.21 -4.93 -8.45
N ALA A 104 19.65 -5.76 -7.57
CA ALA A 104 20.16 -7.09 -7.36
C ALA A 104 19.87 -7.99 -8.58
N GLY A 105 18.73 -7.79 -9.26
CA GLY A 105 18.34 -8.41 -10.54
C GLY A 105 19.35 -8.19 -11.66
N ALA A 106 19.85 -6.97 -11.78
CA ALA A 106 20.90 -6.59 -12.72
C ALA A 106 22.28 -7.22 -12.38
N LYS A 107 22.49 -7.66 -11.13
CA LYS A 107 23.72 -8.30 -10.65
C LYS A 107 23.66 -9.82 -10.68
N ILE A 108 22.49 -10.44 -10.88
CA ILE A 108 22.35 -11.89 -10.95
C ILE A 108 22.83 -12.40 -12.31
N ASN A 109 23.91 -13.17 -12.30
CA ASN A 109 24.03 -14.31 -13.20
C ASN A 109 23.03 -15.34 -12.66
N TYR A 110 22.10 -15.91 -13.46
CA TYR A 110 21.00 -16.84 -13.08
C TYR A 110 21.43 -18.13 -12.31
N SER A 111 22.32 -18.03 -11.33
CA SER A 111 22.69 -19.05 -10.37
C SER A 111 21.71 -19.05 -9.22
N ALA A 112 21.35 -20.25 -8.79
CA ALA A 112 20.26 -20.59 -7.87
C ALA A 112 20.41 -20.10 -6.40
N ASP A 113 21.33 -19.18 -6.12
CA ASP A 113 21.75 -18.84 -4.74
C ASP A 113 21.14 -17.53 -4.21
N TRP A 114 20.20 -16.89 -4.93
CA TRP A 114 19.51 -15.70 -4.41
C TRP A 114 18.09 -16.01 -3.94
N ASP A 115 17.94 -16.10 -2.62
CA ASP A 115 16.68 -16.28 -1.90
C ASP A 115 15.72 -15.06 -2.00
N GLY A 116 16.12 -13.95 -2.62
CA GLY A 116 15.34 -12.72 -2.72
C GLY A 116 14.05 -12.88 -3.55
N TRP A 117 14.06 -13.80 -4.50
CA TRP A 117 12.89 -14.11 -5.33
C TRP A 117 11.73 -14.71 -4.54
N VAL A 118 12.00 -15.34 -3.39
CA VAL A 118 10.97 -15.90 -2.51
C VAL A 118 10.08 -14.80 -1.92
N TYR A 119 10.62 -13.60 -1.73
CA TYR A 119 9.88 -12.47 -1.14
C TYR A 119 9.12 -11.64 -2.17
N CYS A 120 9.40 -11.79 -3.47
CA CYS A 120 8.72 -11.03 -4.52
C CYS A 120 7.20 -11.30 -4.57
N PRO A 121 6.72 -12.55 -4.55
CA PRO A 121 5.28 -12.82 -4.53
C PRO A 121 4.62 -12.30 -3.26
N TRP A 122 5.29 -12.40 -2.11
CA TRP A 122 4.76 -11.91 -0.84
C TRP A 122 4.64 -10.37 -0.83
N ALA A 123 5.70 -9.66 -1.25
CA ALA A 123 5.67 -8.21 -1.37
C ALA A 123 4.58 -7.73 -2.35
N LEU A 124 4.40 -8.44 -3.47
CA LEU A 124 3.35 -8.14 -4.44
C LEU A 124 1.95 -8.43 -3.88
N ALA A 125 1.78 -9.49 -3.09
CA ALA A 125 0.53 -9.81 -2.41
C ALA A 125 0.14 -8.69 -1.44
N LEU A 126 1.09 -8.24 -0.60
CA LEU A 126 0.90 -7.12 0.31
C LEU A 126 0.55 -5.83 -0.46
N ALA A 127 1.29 -5.52 -1.53
CA ALA A 127 1.00 -4.36 -2.35
C ALA A 127 -0.42 -4.40 -2.97
N LEU A 128 -0.85 -5.55 -3.48
CA LEU A 128 -2.19 -5.73 -4.01
C LEU A 128 -3.28 -5.70 -2.91
N GLN A 129 -2.93 -6.07 -1.68
CA GLN A 129 -3.79 -5.88 -0.51
C GLN A 129 -4.10 -4.39 -0.30
N HIS A 130 -3.14 -3.50 -0.52
CA HIS A 130 -3.38 -2.06 -0.43
C HIS A 130 -4.34 -1.54 -1.51
N VAL A 131 -4.26 -2.08 -2.75
CA VAL A 131 -5.25 -1.80 -3.80
C VAL A 131 -6.65 -2.25 -3.39
N LYS A 132 -6.75 -3.45 -2.79
CA LYS A 132 -8.00 -4.00 -2.25
C LYS A 132 -8.57 -3.12 -1.13
N LEU A 133 -7.72 -2.62 -0.22
CA LEU A 133 -8.13 -1.74 0.88
C LEU A 133 -8.70 -0.41 0.37
N SER A 134 -8.17 0.09 -0.75
CA SER A 134 -8.73 1.23 -1.51
C SER A 134 -10.05 0.90 -2.24
N ARG A 135 -10.64 -0.28 -1.96
CA ARG A 135 -11.94 -0.79 -2.46
C ARG A 135 -12.03 -1.02 -3.95
N TRP A 136 -10.90 -1.07 -4.64
CA TRP A 136 -10.87 -1.41 -6.05
C TRP A 136 -11.01 -2.91 -6.28
N GLN A 137 -11.99 -3.31 -7.09
CA GLN A 137 -12.24 -4.70 -7.52
C GLN A 137 -11.93 -5.75 -6.42
N VAL A 138 -12.54 -5.55 -5.24
CA VAL A 138 -12.14 -6.23 -3.98
C VAL A 138 -12.03 -7.75 -4.13
N LEU A 139 -12.98 -8.38 -4.83
CA LEU A 139 -13.00 -9.83 -5.03
C LEU A 139 -11.85 -10.34 -5.93
N GLU A 140 -11.54 -9.60 -6.99
CA GLU A 140 -10.46 -9.96 -7.91
C GLU A 140 -9.11 -9.76 -7.24
N CYS A 141 -8.91 -8.62 -6.56
CA CYS A 141 -7.71 -8.38 -5.77
C CYS A 141 -7.52 -9.47 -4.71
N ALA A 142 -8.57 -9.83 -3.96
CA ALA A 142 -8.49 -10.89 -2.96
C ALA A 142 -8.14 -12.27 -3.55
N THR A 143 -8.60 -12.56 -4.76
CA THR A 143 -8.29 -13.82 -5.45
C THR A 143 -6.82 -13.87 -5.83
N VAL A 144 -6.31 -12.82 -6.47
CA VAL A 144 -4.91 -12.74 -6.90
C VAL A 144 -3.96 -12.66 -5.70
N VAL A 145 -4.33 -11.96 -4.62
CA VAL A 145 -3.56 -11.95 -3.36
C VAL A 145 -3.34 -13.38 -2.86
N ARG A 146 -4.41 -14.20 -2.76
CA ARG A 146 -4.29 -15.59 -2.29
C ARG A 146 -3.42 -16.46 -3.18
N GLU A 147 -3.47 -16.24 -4.50
CA GLU A 147 -2.58 -16.95 -5.43
C GLU A 147 -1.12 -16.57 -5.17
N LEU A 148 -0.83 -15.28 -4.99
CA LEU A 148 0.53 -14.78 -4.70
C LEU A 148 1.05 -15.25 -3.34
N GLU A 149 0.21 -15.28 -2.32
CA GLU A 149 0.53 -15.88 -1.00
C GLU A 149 0.85 -17.37 -1.14
N ALA A 150 0.08 -18.11 -1.93
CA ALA A 150 0.35 -19.52 -2.20
C ALA A 150 1.69 -19.71 -2.94
N TRP A 151 2.01 -18.84 -3.92
CA TRP A 151 3.30 -18.86 -4.59
C TRP A 151 4.47 -18.50 -3.67
N ALA A 152 4.27 -17.63 -2.69
CA ALA A 152 5.28 -17.29 -1.68
C ALA A 152 5.58 -18.47 -0.73
N ALA A 153 4.59 -19.33 -0.48
CA ALA A 153 4.70 -20.49 0.40
C ALA A 153 5.19 -21.77 -0.31
N GLU A 154 5.23 -21.79 -1.65
CA GLU A 154 5.61 -22.97 -2.44
C GLU A 154 7.14 -23.15 -2.48
N ASP A 155 7.62 -24.28 -1.96
CA ASP A 155 9.03 -24.66 -2.05
C ASP A 155 9.41 -25.03 -3.49
N GLY A 156 10.50 -24.44 -4.01
CA GLY A 156 10.98 -24.76 -5.36
C GLY A 156 10.53 -23.80 -6.45
N PHE A 157 10.32 -22.55 -6.08
CA PHE A 157 10.13 -21.38 -6.93
C PHE A 157 10.79 -21.49 -8.32
N GLY A 158 9.96 -21.47 -9.38
CA GLY A 158 10.43 -21.40 -10.77
C GLY A 158 11.25 -22.60 -11.26
N LYS A 159 11.40 -23.67 -10.48
CA LYS A 159 12.20 -24.85 -10.86
C LYS A 159 11.55 -25.68 -11.96
N GLU A 160 10.22 -25.62 -12.09
CA GLU A 160 9.49 -26.27 -13.17
C GLU A 160 8.84 -25.24 -14.11
N PRO A 161 9.08 -25.32 -15.44
CA PRO A 161 8.54 -24.36 -16.41
C PRO A 161 7.02 -24.13 -16.34
N PRO A 162 6.17 -25.15 -16.14
CA PRO A 162 4.72 -24.95 -16.03
C PRO A 162 4.31 -24.14 -14.79
N LEU A 163 5.03 -24.29 -13.67
CA LEU A 163 4.75 -23.55 -12.43
C LEU A 163 5.17 -22.09 -12.58
N ALA A 164 6.34 -21.83 -13.20
CA ALA A 164 6.80 -20.47 -13.51
C ALA A 164 5.79 -19.69 -14.37
N LEU A 165 5.21 -20.33 -15.39
CA LEU A 165 4.21 -19.70 -16.27
C LEU A 165 2.89 -19.36 -15.54
N ARG A 166 2.45 -20.22 -14.61
CA ARG A 166 1.23 -19.95 -13.80
C ARG A 166 1.44 -18.80 -12.85
N MET A 167 2.61 -18.72 -12.24
CA MET A 167 2.99 -17.59 -11.41
C MET A 167 3.04 -16.30 -12.23
N GLN A 168 3.72 -16.31 -13.39
CA GLN A 168 3.78 -15.16 -14.29
C GLN A 168 2.37 -14.65 -14.64
N ALA A 169 1.43 -15.54 -14.95
CA ALA A 169 0.05 -15.17 -15.21
C ALA A 169 -0.66 -14.51 -14.01
N SER A 170 -0.26 -14.84 -12.77
CA SER A 170 -0.78 -14.22 -11.55
C SER A 170 -0.17 -12.83 -11.33
N VAL A 171 1.14 -12.68 -11.57
CA VAL A 171 1.85 -11.39 -11.53
C VAL A 171 1.30 -10.42 -12.58
N GLU A 172 1.11 -10.88 -13.82
CA GLU A 172 0.53 -10.05 -14.89
C GLU A 172 -0.91 -9.62 -14.59
N ARG A 173 -1.69 -10.46 -13.88
CA ARG A 173 -3.02 -10.06 -13.39
C ARG A 173 -2.92 -8.98 -12.32
N ALA A 174 -2.00 -9.12 -11.36
CA ALA A 174 -1.78 -8.11 -10.33
C ALA A 174 -1.40 -6.75 -10.94
N ALA A 175 -0.46 -6.74 -11.90
CA ALA A 175 -0.05 -5.53 -12.61
C ALA A 175 -1.24 -4.85 -13.34
N ARG A 176 -2.03 -5.63 -14.08
CA ARG A 176 -3.24 -5.10 -14.76
C ARG A 176 -4.26 -4.51 -13.79
N LEU A 177 -4.44 -5.12 -12.61
CA LEU A 177 -5.34 -4.58 -11.58
C LEU A 177 -4.86 -3.22 -11.08
N ALA A 178 -3.56 -3.09 -10.82
CA ALA A 178 -2.95 -1.85 -10.38
C ALA A 178 -3.04 -0.76 -11.46
N GLU A 179 -2.65 -1.07 -12.70
CA GLU A 179 -2.69 -0.15 -13.84
C GLU A 179 -4.12 0.35 -14.12
N THR A 180 -5.10 -0.55 -14.11
CA THR A 180 -6.50 -0.19 -14.35
C THR A 180 -7.04 0.71 -13.24
N CYS A 181 -6.70 0.44 -11.99
CA CYS A 181 -7.10 1.28 -10.87
C CYS A 181 -6.45 2.67 -10.97
N SER A 182 -5.14 2.74 -11.26
CA SER A 182 -4.42 4.01 -11.48
C SER A 182 -5.09 4.85 -12.57
N SER A 183 -5.32 4.22 -13.73
CA SER A 183 -5.97 4.85 -14.88
C SER A 183 -7.37 5.35 -14.56
N GLN A 184 -8.15 4.59 -13.79
CA GLN A 184 -9.51 4.97 -13.41
C GLN A 184 -9.53 6.12 -12.38
N VAL A 185 -8.61 6.14 -11.42
CA VAL A 185 -8.44 7.26 -10.49
C VAL A 185 -8.12 8.54 -11.26
N GLN A 186 -7.13 8.49 -12.16
CA GLN A 186 -6.76 9.62 -13.01
C GLN A 186 -7.93 10.12 -13.86
N LYS A 187 -8.66 9.19 -14.50
CA LYS A 187 -9.83 9.54 -15.32
C LYS A 187 -10.97 10.18 -14.50
N THR A 188 -11.15 9.76 -13.25
CA THR A 188 -12.26 10.22 -12.41
C THR A 188 -11.94 11.54 -11.73
N MET A 189 -10.69 11.76 -11.33
CA MET A 189 -10.25 12.97 -10.64
C MET A 189 -9.78 14.07 -11.61
N GLY A 190 -9.26 13.69 -12.79
CA GLY A 190 -8.78 14.63 -13.79
C GLY A 190 -9.87 15.61 -14.22
N GLY A 191 -9.58 16.91 -14.09
CA GLY A 191 -10.49 18.00 -14.49
C GLY A 191 -11.57 18.35 -13.47
N ARG A 192 -12.05 17.40 -12.64
CA ARG A 192 -13.03 17.70 -11.59
C ARG A 192 -12.46 18.56 -10.47
N ALA A 193 -11.19 18.34 -10.12
CA ALA A 193 -10.48 19.18 -9.16
C ALA A 193 -10.35 20.62 -9.67
N ALA A 194 -10.01 20.78 -10.95
CA ALA A 194 -9.94 22.08 -11.62
C ALA A 194 -11.30 22.79 -11.67
N GLU A 195 -12.37 22.09 -12.05
CA GLU A 195 -13.73 22.66 -12.07
C GLU A 195 -14.21 23.12 -10.68
N LEU A 196 -13.94 22.32 -9.64
CA LEU A 196 -14.30 22.69 -8.27
C LEU A 196 -13.47 23.88 -7.79
N ALA A 197 -12.17 23.88 -8.05
CA ALA A 197 -11.26 24.94 -7.67
C ALA A 197 -11.58 26.27 -8.35
N GLU A 198 -11.91 26.26 -9.64
CA GLU A 198 -12.38 27.45 -10.37
C GLU A 198 -13.61 28.05 -9.69
N ARG A 199 -14.59 27.22 -9.31
CA ARG A 199 -15.81 27.65 -8.62
C ARG A 199 -15.56 28.16 -7.20
N MET A 200 -14.49 27.70 -6.55
CA MET A 200 -14.11 28.11 -5.19
C MET A 200 -13.09 29.26 -5.18
N GLY A 201 -12.66 29.75 -6.35
CA GLY A 201 -11.65 30.81 -6.47
C GLY A 201 -10.25 30.40 -6.00
N VAL A 202 -9.94 29.10 -6.08
CA VAL A 202 -8.64 28.55 -5.69
C VAL A 202 -7.63 28.78 -6.82
N PRO A 203 -6.38 29.23 -6.52
CA PRO A 203 -5.36 29.46 -7.55
C PRO A 203 -5.02 28.20 -8.34
N GLU A 204 -4.82 28.35 -9.66
CA GLU A 204 -4.50 27.23 -10.58
C GLU A 204 -3.25 26.44 -10.15
N GLU A 205 -2.27 27.10 -9.55
CA GLU A 205 -1.06 26.44 -9.01
C GLU A 205 -1.38 25.46 -7.89
N THR A 206 -2.34 25.78 -7.02
CA THR A 206 -2.81 24.90 -5.95
C THR A 206 -3.57 23.70 -6.50
N VAL A 207 -4.30 23.88 -7.61
CA VAL A 207 -5.00 22.80 -8.32
C VAL A 207 -4.00 21.83 -8.94
N LYS A 208 -2.98 22.35 -9.62
CA LYS A 208 -1.94 21.50 -10.23
C LYS A 208 -1.17 20.69 -9.20
N ALA A 209 -0.86 21.29 -8.05
CA ALA A 209 -0.26 20.58 -6.93
C ALA A 209 -1.18 19.45 -6.43
N PHE A 210 -2.47 19.74 -6.22
CA PHE A 210 -3.45 18.73 -5.80
C PHE A 210 -3.66 17.61 -6.82
N GLU A 211 -3.72 17.92 -8.12
CA GLU A 211 -3.85 16.91 -9.17
C GLU A 211 -2.60 16.04 -9.30
N ALA A 212 -1.41 16.58 -9.02
CA ALA A 212 -0.18 15.80 -8.90
C ALA A 212 -0.24 14.86 -7.67
N ASP A 213 -0.72 15.34 -6.52
CA ASP A 213 -0.89 14.52 -5.31
C ASP A 213 -1.96 13.42 -5.47
N CYS A 214 -2.98 13.65 -6.32
CA CYS A 214 -4.00 12.65 -6.65
C CYS A 214 -3.47 11.48 -7.49
N GLN A 215 -2.25 11.57 -8.03
CA GLN A 215 -1.57 10.43 -8.61
C GLN A 215 -1.15 9.51 -7.48
N ASN A 216 -2.03 8.56 -7.12
CA ASN A 216 -1.72 7.60 -6.06
C ASN A 216 -0.43 6.84 -6.40
N PRO A 217 0.69 7.14 -5.73
CA PRO A 217 1.99 6.65 -6.15
C PRO A 217 2.09 5.13 -5.94
N LEU A 218 1.29 4.55 -5.04
CA LEU A 218 1.16 3.11 -4.86
C LEU A 218 0.75 2.41 -6.16
N MET A 219 -0.21 3.01 -6.86
CA MET A 219 -0.80 2.44 -8.06
C MET A 219 0.11 2.58 -9.27
N TYR A 220 1.02 3.57 -9.25
CA TYR A 220 2.04 3.75 -10.28
C TYR A 220 3.22 2.80 -10.07
N GLU A 221 3.66 2.59 -8.83
CA GLU A 221 4.75 1.66 -8.50
C GLU A 221 4.41 0.18 -8.78
N LEU A 222 3.11 -0.14 -8.84
CA LEU A 222 2.63 -1.50 -9.13
C LEU A 222 2.28 -1.75 -10.61
N ALA A 223 2.22 -0.70 -11.43
CA ALA A 223 1.89 -0.77 -12.86
C ALA A 223 3.17 -0.89 -13.71
#